data_AF-A0A2U3LJY3-F1
#
_entry.id   AF-A0A2U3LJY3-F1
#
_cell.length_a   1.000
_cell.length_b   1.000
_cell.length_c   1.000
_cell.angle_alpha   90.00
_cell.angle_beta   90.00
_cell.angle_gamma   90.00
#
_symmetry.space_group_name_H-M   'P 1'
#
loop_
_entity.id
_entity.type
_entity.pdbx_description
1 polymer ?
#
loop_
_entity_poly.entity_id
_entity_poly.type
_entity_poly.pdbx_seq_one_letter_code
_entity_poly.pdbx_strand_id
1 'polypeptide(L)'
;MPYSVIPVEGVGGNPHRGIAFLQCEEEQRIDAKKVFDNLKEKNKRDLLSRFDYWLGGQTSDKYFHGWPNLEEYKACFVFKWKQAGAQRRLYGFLCHPRAVDRAFQACVLVLHSQKHDETDFSELDYINRVRTLPAVVRAAKELFG
;
A
#
# COMPACT_ATOMS: atom_id res chain seq x y z
N MET A 1 8.22 18.56 -5.02
CA MET A 1 7.73 17.24 -4.56
C MET A 1 8.27 16.11 -5.42
N PRO A 2 9.50 15.64 -5.17
CA PRO A 2 9.99 14.40 -5.75
C PRO A 2 9.30 13.22 -5.06
N TYR A 3 8.23 12.70 -5.65
CA TYR A 3 7.65 11.44 -5.23
C TYR A 3 8.50 10.30 -5.81
N SER A 4 8.84 9.32 -4.98
CA SER A 4 9.50 8.08 -5.42
C SER A 4 8.69 6.87 -4.98
N VAL A 5 8.68 5.82 -5.81
CA VAL A 5 8.05 4.55 -5.49
C VAL A 5 9.16 3.51 -5.34
N ILE A 6 9.26 2.94 -4.14
CA ILE A 6 10.36 2.03 -3.77
C ILE A 6 9.79 0.63 -3.56
N PRO A 7 10.34 -0.41 -4.21
CA PRO A 7 9.88 -1.77 -4.03
C PRO A 7 10.00 -2.20 -2.57
N VAL A 8 9.06 -3.02 -2.11
CA VAL A 8 9.20 -3.66 -0.80
C VAL A 8 10.24 -4.76 -0.90
N GLU A 9 11.33 -4.67 -0.14
CA GLU A 9 12.32 -5.74 -0.06
C GLU A 9 11.81 -6.90 0.80
N GLY A 10 12.23 -8.12 0.47
CA GLY A 10 11.91 -9.32 1.24
C GLY A 10 10.55 -9.95 0.96
N VAL A 11 9.86 -9.53 -0.11
CA VAL A 11 8.70 -10.22 -0.68
C VAL A 11 9.10 -10.97 -1.95
N GLY A 12 8.38 -12.05 -2.26
CA GLY A 12 8.57 -12.80 -3.50
C GLY A 12 8.14 -11.99 -4.73
N GLY A 13 8.87 -12.14 -5.83
CA GLY A 13 8.45 -11.58 -7.11
C GLY A 13 7.18 -12.29 -7.62
N ASN A 14 6.27 -11.53 -8.24
CA ASN A 14 5.08 -12.08 -8.88
C ASN A 14 4.86 -11.45 -10.26
N PRO A 15 4.55 -12.24 -11.31
CA PRO A 15 4.37 -11.71 -12.65
C PRO A 15 3.12 -10.83 -12.81
N HIS A 16 2.12 -11.00 -11.94
CA HIS A 16 0.80 -10.37 -12.01
C HIS A 16 0.56 -9.29 -10.96
N ARG A 17 1.33 -9.27 -9.86
CA ARG A 17 1.17 -8.28 -8.79
C ARG A 17 2.51 -7.70 -8.34
N GLY A 18 2.49 -6.45 -7.92
CA GLY A 18 3.63 -5.77 -7.32
C GLY A 18 3.23 -4.95 -6.11
N ILE A 19 4.16 -4.76 -5.16
CA ILE A 19 3.93 -3.92 -3.99
C ILE A 19 5.13 -3.01 -3.75
N ALA A 20 4.86 -1.75 -3.40
CA ALA A 20 5.88 -0.73 -3.17
C ALA A 20 5.41 0.28 -2.11
N PHE A 21 6.36 1.03 -1.58
CA PHE A 21 6.10 2.21 -0.76
C PHE A 21 6.23 3.47 -1.60
N LEU A 22 5.31 4.41 -1.40
CA LEU A 22 5.49 5.80 -1.80
C LEU A 22 6.40 6.49 -0.77
N GLN A 23 7.29 7.34 -1.24
CA GLN A 23 8.08 8.24 -0.41
C GLN A 23 8.00 9.67 -0.93
N CYS A 24 7.99 10.61 0.00
CA CYS A 24 8.16 12.04 -0.25
C CYS A 24 8.76 12.66 1.01
N GLU A 25 9.95 13.26 0.91
CA GLU A 25 10.64 13.85 2.07
C GLU A 25 9.94 15.10 2.61
N GLU A 26 9.17 15.79 1.77
CA GLU A 26 8.47 17.04 2.09
C GLU A 26 7.11 16.79 2.78
N GLU A 27 6.56 15.57 2.71
CA GLU A 27 5.19 15.27 3.14
C GLU A 27 5.17 14.23 4.27
N GLN A 28 4.96 14.72 5.49
CA GLN A 28 4.99 13.89 6.70
C GLN A 28 3.89 12.82 6.73
N ARG A 29 2.78 13.02 6.03
CA ARG A 29 1.71 12.04 5.96
C ARG A 29 2.07 10.80 5.14
N ILE A 30 3.14 10.85 4.34
CA ILE A 30 3.67 9.69 3.59
C ILE A 30 4.72 8.99 4.45
N ASP A 31 4.27 8.14 5.37
CA ASP A 31 5.11 7.52 6.40
C ASP A 31 5.15 5.99 6.35
N ALA A 32 4.45 5.33 5.41
CA ALA A 32 4.31 3.88 5.35
C ALA A 32 5.66 3.14 5.40
N LYS A 33 6.64 3.58 4.58
CA LYS A 33 7.99 2.99 4.58
C LYS A 33 8.71 3.22 5.90
N LYS A 34 8.69 4.45 6.42
CA LYS A 34 9.34 4.80 7.69
C LYS A 34 8.79 3.95 8.83
N VAL A 35 7.48 3.74 8.88
CA VAL A 35 6.87 2.88 9.89
C VAL A 35 7.31 1.44 9.70
N PHE A 36 7.28 0.92 8.47
CA PHE A 36 7.69 -0.44 8.16
C PHE A 36 9.15 -0.72 8.53
N ASP A 37 10.06 0.19 8.22
CA ASP A 37 11.49 0.07 8.53
C ASP A 37 11.78 0.06 10.03
N ASN A 38 10.95 0.75 10.82
CA ASN A 38 11.07 0.83 12.28
C ASN A 38 10.32 -0.30 13.02
N LEU A 39 9.71 -1.25 12.31
CA LEU A 39 9.05 -2.38 12.95
C LEU A 39 10.06 -3.35 13.55
N LYS A 40 9.69 -3.93 14.70
CA LYS A 40 10.38 -5.10 15.24
C LYS A 40 10.36 -6.22 14.20
N GLU A 41 11.46 -6.96 14.10
CA GLU A 41 11.65 -8.07 13.14
C GLU A 41 10.48 -9.04 13.05
N LYS A 42 9.86 -9.39 14.19
CA LYS A 42 8.67 -10.25 14.22
C LYS A 42 7.49 -9.66 13.46
N ASN A 43 7.22 -8.37 13.64
CA ASN A 43 6.10 -7.68 12.98
C ASN A 43 6.41 -7.41 11.51
N LYS A 44 7.68 -7.11 11.18
CA LYS A 44 8.14 -6.96 9.80
C LYS A 44 7.93 -8.26 9.02
N ARG A 45 8.35 -9.41 9.57
CA ARG A 45 8.11 -10.74 9.00
C ARG A 45 6.62 -11.07 8.84
N ASP A 46 5.80 -10.74 9.83
CA ASP A 46 4.34 -10.94 9.74
C ASP A 46 3.71 -10.10 8.62
N LEU A 47 4.13 -8.84 8.44
CA LEU A 47 3.67 -8.02 7.33
C LEU A 47 4.16 -8.51 5.96
N LEU A 48 5.44 -8.89 5.85
CA LEU A 48 6.00 -9.46 4.63
C LEU A 48 5.21 -10.70 4.18
N SER A 49 4.90 -11.60 5.11
CA SER A 49 4.05 -12.77 4.82
C SER A 49 2.67 -12.39 4.30
N ARG A 50 2.07 -11.30 4.79
CA ARG A 50 0.78 -10.80 4.29
C ARG A 50 0.89 -10.16 2.91
N PHE A 51 2.00 -9.47 2.64
CA PHE A 51 2.31 -8.96 1.31
C PHE A 51 2.45 -10.11 0.32
N ASP A 52 3.23 -11.14 0.65
CA ASP A 52 3.36 -12.36 -0.18
C ASP A 52 2.01 -13.05 -0.39
N TYR A 53 1.18 -13.15 0.66
CA TYR A 53 -0.16 -13.71 0.56
C TYR A 53 -1.02 -12.94 -0.46
N TRP A 54 -0.96 -11.60 -0.44
CA TRP A 54 -1.65 -10.78 -1.43
C TRP A 54 -1.02 -10.89 -2.82
N LEU A 55 0.31 -10.87 -2.95
CA LEU A 55 1.01 -11.02 -4.23
C LEU A 55 0.64 -12.35 -4.90
N GLY A 56 0.49 -13.42 -4.11
CA GLY A 56 0.05 -14.75 -4.55
C GLY A 56 -1.43 -14.87 -4.94
N GLY A 57 -2.15 -13.75 -5.09
CA GLY A 57 -3.54 -13.77 -5.58
C GLY A 57 -4.59 -13.98 -4.49
N GLN A 58 -4.19 -14.28 -3.26
CA GLN A 58 -5.12 -14.70 -2.21
C GLN A 58 -5.95 -13.54 -1.66
N THR A 59 -7.06 -13.87 -1.01
CA THR A 59 -7.96 -12.90 -0.37
C THR A 59 -8.06 -13.20 1.13
N SER A 60 -7.90 -12.19 1.98
CA SER A 60 -8.09 -12.33 3.42
C SER A 60 -8.47 -10.99 4.04
N ASP A 61 -9.75 -10.83 4.35
CA ASP A 61 -10.28 -9.65 5.05
C ASP A 61 -9.68 -9.48 6.45
N LYS A 62 -8.96 -10.47 6.98
CA LYS A 62 -8.18 -10.28 8.21
C LYS A 62 -6.87 -9.54 7.95
N TYR A 63 -6.25 -9.77 6.81
CA TYR A 63 -4.91 -9.27 6.49
C TYR A 63 -4.92 -8.02 5.64
N PHE A 64 -5.88 -7.90 4.72
CA PHE A 64 -5.99 -6.75 3.84
C PHE A 64 -7.40 -6.66 3.27
N HIS A 65 -7.76 -5.49 2.74
CA HIS A 65 -8.97 -5.32 1.93
C HIS A 65 -8.88 -4.02 1.15
N GLY A 66 -9.72 -3.90 0.12
CA GLY A 66 -10.06 -2.63 -0.50
C GLY A 66 -11.53 -2.28 -0.25
N TRP A 67 -12.02 -1.27 -0.96
CA TRP A 67 -13.42 -0.83 -0.90
C TRP A 67 -14.09 -0.91 -2.27
N PRO A 68 -14.24 -2.13 -2.85
CA PRO A 68 -14.71 -2.30 -4.23
C PRO A 68 -16.15 -1.80 -4.44
N ASN A 69 -16.97 -1.77 -3.38
CA ASN A 69 -18.36 -1.34 -3.45
C ASN A 69 -18.54 0.18 -3.22
N LEU A 70 -17.46 0.90 -2.90
CA LEU A 70 -17.49 2.35 -2.76
C LEU A 70 -16.76 2.95 -3.96
N GLU A 71 -17.51 3.45 -4.94
CA GLU A 71 -16.98 3.91 -6.22
C GLU A 71 -15.83 4.93 -6.07
N GLU A 72 -15.97 5.83 -5.09
CA GLU A 72 -14.95 6.82 -4.75
C GLU A 72 -13.64 6.19 -4.24
N TYR A 73 -13.72 5.11 -3.47
CA TYR A 73 -12.59 4.46 -2.78
C TYR A 73 -12.20 3.12 -3.40
N LYS A 74 -12.70 2.79 -4.59
CA LYS A 74 -12.46 1.48 -5.25
C LYS A 74 -10.98 1.17 -5.48
N ALA A 75 -10.17 2.21 -5.62
CA ALA A 75 -8.72 2.09 -5.76
C ALA A 75 -7.99 2.04 -4.42
N CYS A 76 -8.62 2.42 -3.31
CA CYS A 76 -7.99 2.38 -1.99
C CYS A 76 -7.83 0.94 -1.50
N PHE A 77 -6.72 0.70 -0.80
CA PHE A 77 -6.37 -0.62 -0.27
C PHE A 77 -5.65 -0.47 1.06
N VAL A 78 -5.74 -1.49 1.91
CA VAL A 78 -5.08 -1.46 3.22
C VAL A 78 -4.61 -2.82 3.64
N PHE A 79 -3.38 -2.87 4.17
CA PHE A 79 -2.86 -4.01 4.92
C PHE A 79 -3.03 -3.76 6.42
N LYS A 80 -3.36 -4.82 7.15
CA LYS A 80 -3.73 -4.79 8.57
C LYS A 80 -2.78 -5.69 9.33
N TRP A 81 -2.38 -5.33 10.55
CA TRP A 81 -1.72 -6.23 11.51
C TRP A 81 -2.01 -5.81 12.95
N LYS A 82 -1.70 -6.67 13.92
CA LYS A 82 -1.83 -6.37 15.34
C LYS A 82 -0.46 -6.16 15.96
N GLN A 83 -0.31 -5.12 16.76
CA GLN A 83 0.90 -4.85 17.52
C GLN A 83 0.55 -4.34 18.92
N ALA A 84 1.00 -5.07 19.95
CA ALA A 84 0.76 -4.74 21.35
C ALA A 84 -0.73 -4.44 21.67
N GLY A 85 -1.64 -5.26 21.12
CA GLY A 85 -3.09 -5.10 21.31
C GLY A 85 -3.77 -4.10 20.38
N ALA A 86 -3.02 -3.18 19.75
CA ALA A 86 -3.57 -2.21 18.81
C ALA A 86 -3.61 -2.74 17.37
N GLN A 87 -4.66 -2.36 16.64
CA GLN A 87 -4.77 -2.62 15.20
C GLN A 87 -3.97 -1.56 14.44
N ARG A 88 -3.11 -2.01 13.55
CA ARG A 88 -2.24 -1.18 12.72
C ARG A 88 -2.62 -1.37 11.27
N ARG A 89 -2.53 -0.30 10.49
CA ARG A 89 -2.91 -0.27 9.08
C ARG A 89 -1.85 0.44 8.25
N LEU A 90 -1.57 -0.12 7.08
CA LEU A 90 -0.82 0.54 6.00
C LEU A 90 -1.79 0.77 4.85
N TYR A 91 -2.18 2.03 4.65
CA TYR A 91 -3.07 2.43 3.58
C TYR A 91 -2.28 2.74 2.32
N GLY A 92 -2.89 2.43 1.18
CA GLY A 92 -2.33 2.62 -0.14
C GLY A 92 -3.41 2.58 -1.20
N PHE A 93 -2.99 2.48 -2.45
CA PHE A 93 -3.91 2.34 -3.58
C PHE A 93 -3.45 1.26 -4.56
N LEU A 94 -4.40 0.72 -5.30
CA LEU A 94 -4.19 -0.19 -6.41
C LEU A 94 -4.11 0.59 -7.72
N CYS A 95 -3.19 0.22 -8.59
CA CYS A 95 -3.07 0.77 -9.93
C CYS A 95 -2.60 -0.28 -10.93
N HIS A 96 -2.74 0.02 -12.22
CA HIS A 96 -2.32 -0.83 -13.34
C HIS A 96 -1.26 -0.07 -14.16
N PRO A 97 0.01 -0.06 -13.70
CA PRO A 97 1.04 0.81 -14.27
C PRO A 97 1.53 0.37 -15.66
N ARG A 98 1.41 -0.92 -16.00
CA ARG A 98 1.84 -1.47 -17.28
C ARG A 98 0.84 -1.16 -18.39
N ALA A 99 1.31 -0.51 -19.46
CA ALA A 99 0.47 -0.17 -20.61
C ALA A 99 0.03 -1.40 -21.42
N VAL A 100 0.94 -2.38 -21.54
CA VAL A 100 0.73 -3.61 -22.33
C VAL A 100 -0.03 -4.66 -21.52
N ASP A 101 0.41 -4.92 -20.29
CA ASP A 101 -0.23 -5.88 -19.38
C ASP A 101 -1.17 -5.18 -18.40
N ARG A 102 -2.41 -4.97 -18.82
CA ARG A 102 -3.44 -4.37 -17.96
C ARG A 102 -3.88 -5.27 -16.80
N ALA A 103 -3.55 -6.57 -16.84
CA ALA A 103 -3.86 -7.48 -15.74
C ALA A 103 -2.89 -7.32 -14.57
N PHE A 104 -1.69 -6.79 -14.81
CA PHE A 104 -0.75 -6.47 -13.75
C PHE A 104 -1.32 -5.42 -12.79
N GLN A 105 -1.34 -5.74 -11.50
CA GLN A 105 -1.87 -4.87 -10.45
C GLN A 105 -0.77 -4.55 -9.43
N ALA A 106 -0.45 -3.26 -9.30
CA ALA A 106 0.45 -2.77 -8.26
C ALA A 106 -0.34 -2.23 -7.06
N CYS A 107 0.19 -2.45 -5.86
CA CYS A 107 -0.23 -1.77 -4.64
C CYS A 107 0.87 -0.81 -4.18
N VAL A 108 0.54 0.48 -4.07
CA VAL A 108 1.46 1.51 -3.58
C VAL A 108 0.99 1.95 -2.19
N LEU A 109 1.79 1.61 -1.17
CA LEU A 109 1.54 1.95 0.23
C LEU A 109 2.04 3.35 0.54
N VAL A 110 1.20 4.16 1.19
CA VAL A 110 1.43 5.60 1.35
C VAL A 110 1.59 5.97 2.82
N LEU A 111 0.63 5.60 3.67
CA LEU A 111 0.61 6.03 5.06
C LEU A 111 0.26 4.90 6.03
N HIS A 112 0.63 5.09 7.29
CA HIS A 112 0.28 4.23 8.39
C HIS A 112 -0.70 4.92 9.34
N SER A 113 -1.62 4.14 9.91
CA SER A 113 -2.48 4.62 10.99
C SER A 113 -2.75 3.51 12.02
N GLN A 114 -2.90 3.93 13.28
CA GLN A 114 -3.33 3.09 14.38
C GLN A 114 -4.84 3.20 14.51
N LYS A 115 -5.55 2.08 14.36
CA LYS A 115 -7.00 2.06 14.48
C LYS A 115 -7.42 1.61 15.86
N HIS A 116 -8.40 2.31 16.41
CA HIS A 116 -9.17 1.85 17.56
C HIS A 116 -10.43 1.09 17.09
N ASP A 117 -11.38 1.66 16.34
CA ASP A 117 -12.60 0.91 15.92
C ASP A 117 -13.13 1.14 14.48
N GLU A 118 -13.32 2.37 13.98
CA GLU A 118 -13.95 2.68 12.66
C GLU A 118 -13.02 3.19 11.55
N THR A 119 -13.36 2.90 10.28
CA THR A 119 -12.51 3.28 9.11
C THR A 119 -12.53 4.79 8.97
N ASP A 120 -11.35 5.40 9.08
CA ASP A 120 -11.18 6.84 8.90
C ASP A 120 -11.17 7.17 7.40
N PHE A 121 -12.26 7.76 6.92
CA PHE A 121 -12.40 8.18 5.52
C PHE A 121 -11.40 9.28 5.14
N SER A 122 -10.90 10.07 6.10
CA SER A 122 -9.92 11.11 5.81
C SER A 122 -8.59 10.53 5.30
N GLU A 123 -8.25 9.29 5.69
CA GLU A 123 -7.10 8.58 5.14
C GLU A 123 -7.38 8.15 3.69
N LEU A 124 -8.58 7.66 3.40
CA LEU A 124 -8.96 7.24 2.05
C LEU A 124 -9.02 8.43 1.08
N ASP A 125 -9.55 9.57 1.53
CA ASP A 125 -9.57 10.82 0.77
C ASP A 125 -8.15 11.28 0.41
N TYR A 126 -7.24 11.22 1.37
CA TYR A 126 -5.85 11.57 1.14
C TYR A 126 -5.19 10.63 0.13
N ILE A 127 -5.39 9.31 0.26
CA ILE A 127 -4.92 8.31 -0.71
C ILE A 127 -5.46 8.61 -2.12
N ASN A 128 -6.76 8.93 -2.22
CA ASN A 128 -7.40 9.28 -3.49
C ASN A 128 -6.81 10.53 -4.14
N ARG A 129 -6.50 11.54 -3.34
CA ARG A 129 -5.78 12.73 -3.82
C ARG A 129 -4.39 12.35 -4.32
N VAL A 130 -3.61 11.62 -3.52
CA VAL A 130 -2.21 11.27 -3.82
C VAL A 130 -2.10 10.39 -5.07
N ARG A 131 -2.96 9.38 -5.24
CA ARG A 131 -2.89 8.43 -6.38
C ARG A 131 -3.09 9.08 -7.74
N THR A 132 -3.71 10.26 -7.79
CA THR A 132 -3.99 10.99 -9.03
C THR A 132 -2.90 12.01 -9.38
N LEU A 133 -1.94 12.25 -8.49
CA LEU A 133 -0.84 13.17 -8.74
C LEU A 133 0.03 12.66 -9.90
N PRO A 134 0.29 13.48 -10.94
CA PRO A 134 1.07 13.05 -12.10
C PRO A 134 2.46 12.51 -11.76
N ALA A 135 3.12 13.05 -10.74
CA ALA A 135 4.43 12.60 -10.26
C ALA A 135 4.37 11.19 -9.66
N VAL A 136 3.33 10.88 -8.88
CA VAL A 136 3.11 9.55 -8.29
C VAL A 136 2.80 8.53 -9.38
N VAL A 137 1.92 8.87 -10.33
CA VAL A 137 1.60 8.02 -11.47
C VAL A 137 2.85 7.71 -12.30
N ARG A 138 3.70 8.71 -12.53
CA ARG A 138 4.97 8.54 -13.24
C ARG A 138 5.92 7.61 -12.49
N ALA A 139 6.14 7.85 -11.20
CA ALA A 139 7.03 7.02 -10.39
C ALA A 139 6.55 5.55 -10.31
N ALA A 140 5.23 5.31 -10.24
CA ALA A 140 4.68 3.95 -10.28
C ALA A 140 4.91 3.26 -11.63
N LYS A 141 4.82 4.01 -12.73
CA LYS A 141 5.15 3.50 -14.08
C LYS A 141 6.64 3.23 -14.26
N GLU A 142 7.50 4.09 -13.71
CA GLU A 142 8.96 3.88 -13.79
C GLU A 142 9.41 2.62 -13.04
N LEU A 143 8.76 2.27 -11.93
CA LEU A 143 9.08 1.05 -11.18
C LEU A 143 8.47 -0.22 -11.80
N PHE A 144 7.20 -0.17 -12.19
CA PHE A 144 6.43 -1.38 -12.52
C PHE A 144 6.05 -1.53 -13.99
N GLY A 145 6.10 -0.44 -14.76
CA GLY A 145 5.68 -0.33 -16.16
C GLY A 145 6.66 -0.99 -17.12
#